data_AF-A0A960L7D5-F1
#
_entry.id   AF-A0A960L7D5-F1
#
_cell.length_a   1.000
_cell.length_b   1.000
_cell.length_c   1.000
_cell.angle_alpha   90.00
_cell.angle_beta   90.00
_cell.angle_gamma   90.00
#
_symmetry.space_group_name_H-M   'P 1'
#
loop_
_entity.id
_entity.type
_entity.pdbx_description
1 polymer ?
#
loop_
_entity_poly.entity_id
_entity_poly.type
_entity_poly.pdbx_seq_one_letter_code
_entity_poly.pdbx_strand_id
1 'polypeptide(L)'
;MVGPDGPADQLYERGETTAAEGAYREALRLDPTRPDGDRALFHLAVLYGTPGSAVFDPEQAESCLERLLAQFPESDYERPARAWLASRRRVEELERELAESRRGASAGEMREKELSSKLADLETRVVAGTQREQAASALAEDQRRRIAELEAALERSTQRAERLERDLQELKRIDLGSPP
;
A
#
# COMPACT_ATOMS: atom_id res chain seq x y z
N MET A 1 13.68 -16.68 51.21
CA MET A 1 14.56 -15.63 50.67
C MET A 1 15.97 -15.99 51.06
N VAL A 2 16.73 -16.55 50.13
CA VAL A 2 18.20 -16.68 50.25
C VAL A 2 18.75 -15.29 49.88
N GLY A 3 19.62 -14.73 50.71
CA GLY A 3 20.21 -13.40 50.46
C GLY A 3 21.19 -13.42 49.26
N PRO A 4 21.72 -12.26 48.84
CA PRO A 4 22.71 -12.22 47.77
C PRO A 4 23.97 -12.99 48.17
N ASP A 5 24.29 -14.06 47.45
CA ASP A 5 25.38 -15.00 47.79
C ASP A 5 26.75 -14.53 47.25
N GLY A 6 26.81 -13.38 46.56
CA GLY A 6 28.07 -12.81 46.06
C GLY A 6 28.02 -11.31 45.71
N PRO A 7 29.19 -10.70 45.40
CA PRO A 7 29.29 -9.27 45.05
C PRO A 7 28.53 -8.91 43.77
N ALA A 8 28.37 -9.85 42.83
CA ALA A 8 27.60 -9.63 41.60
C ALA A 8 26.10 -9.44 41.86
N ASP A 9 25.52 -10.26 42.75
CA ASP A 9 24.11 -10.18 43.13
C ASP A 9 23.80 -8.83 43.81
N GLN A 10 24.70 -8.34 44.67
CA GLN A 10 24.53 -7.04 45.31
C GLN A 10 24.54 -5.87 44.31
N LEU A 11 25.42 -5.93 43.30
CA LEU A 11 25.48 -4.93 42.23
C LEU A 11 24.20 -5.00 41.37
N TYR A 12 23.72 -6.20 41.10
CA TYR A 12 22.47 -6.43 40.37
C TYR A 12 21.26 -5.87 41.12
N GLU A 13 21.13 -6.15 42.42
CA GLU A 13 20.05 -5.63 43.27
C GLU A 13 20.06 -4.09 43.38
N ARG A 14 21.24 -3.46 43.32
CA ARG A 14 21.39 -2.00 43.31
C ARG A 14 21.10 -1.37 41.94
N GLY A 15 20.86 -2.17 40.91
CA GLY A 15 20.65 -1.71 39.54
C GLY A 15 21.92 -1.21 38.85
N GLU A 16 23.10 -1.52 39.38
CA GLU A 16 24.39 -1.18 38.78
C GLU A 16 24.70 -2.14 37.60
N THR A 17 23.91 -2.03 36.53
CA THR A 17 23.84 -3.00 35.43
C THR A 17 25.19 -3.35 34.81
N THR A 18 26.03 -2.36 34.50
CA THR A 18 27.38 -2.60 33.93
C THR A 18 28.33 -3.27 34.91
N ALA A 19 28.30 -2.87 36.19
CA ALA A 19 29.17 -3.46 37.20
C ALA A 19 28.75 -4.90 37.53
N ALA A 20 27.44 -5.16 37.58
CA ALA A 20 26.87 -6.48 37.74
C ALA A 20 27.23 -7.40 36.55
N GLU A 21 27.10 -6.92 35.31
CA GLU A 21 27.48 -7.67 34.11
C GLU A 21 28.95 -8.10 34.16
N GLY A 22 29.86 -7.17 34.46
CA GLY A 22 31.28 -7.47 34.58
C GLY A 22 31.57 -8.49 35.68
N ALA A 23 30.91 -8.37 36.84
CA ALA A 23 31.08 -9.28 37.96
C ALA A 23 30.58 -10.71 37.65
N TYR A 24 29.41 -10.86 37.00
CA TYR A 24 28.91 -12.16 36.59
C TYR A 24 29.77 -12.80 35.50
N ARG A 25 30.26 -12.02 34.53
CA ARG A 25 31.16 -12.55 33.49
C ARG A 25 32.47 -13.03 34.05
N GLU A 26 33.08 -12.26 34.95
CA GLU A 26 34.32 -12.65 35.60
C GLU A 26 34.12 -13.90 36.45
N ALA A 27 33.01 -13.99 37.18
CA ALA A 27 32.62 -15.17 37.95
C ALA A 27 32.52 -16.44 37.10
N LEU A 28 31.92 -16.35 35.91
CA LEU A 28 31.81 -17.46 34.95
C LEU A 28 33.12 -17.75 34.22
N ARG A 29 33.99 -16.74 34.04
CA ARG A 29 35.32 -16.91 33.43
C ARG A 29 36.27 -17.68 34.34
N LEU A 30 36.22 -17.39 35.65
CA LEU A 30 37.07 -18.02 36.65
C LEU A 30 36.67 -19.47 36.93
N ASP A 31 35.38 -19.77 36.99
CA ASP A 31 34.86 -21.12 37.12
C ASP A 31 33.55 -21.27 36.30
N PRO A 32 33.65 -21.82 35.07
CA PRO A 32 32.51 -22.01 34.19
C PRO A 32 31.48 -23.04 34.69
N THR A 33 31.88 -23.93 35.61
CA THR A 33 31.03 -25.00 36.16
C THR A 33 30.64 -24.75 37.62
N ARG A 34 30.83 -23.52 38.09
CA ARG A 34 30.57 -23.15 39.47
C ARG A 34 29.14 -23.52 39.89
N PRO A 35 28.91 -23.86 41.17
CA PRO A 35 27.58 -24.20 41.67
C PRO A 35 26.49 -23.16 41.39
N ASP A 36 26.85 -21.88 41.23
CA ASP A 36 25.93 -20.76 40.95
C ASP A 36 25.98 -20.28 39.48
N GLY A 37 26.51 -21.09 38.58
CA GLY A 37 26.74 -20.71 37.19
C GLY A 37 25.45 -20.50 36.42
N ASP A 38 24.41 -21.26 36.76
CA ASP A 38 23.05 -21.12 36.24
C ASP A 38 22.44 -19.75 36.58
N ARG A 39 22.54 -19.34 37.84
CA ARG A 39 22.09 -18.04 38.35
C ARG A 39 22.83 -16.89 37.68
N ALA A 40 24.15 -17.00 37.54
CA ALA A 40 24.96 -15.98 36.85
C ALA A 40 24.57 -15.84 35.37
N LEU A 41 24.36 -16.95 34.66
CA LEU A 41 23.88 -16.95 33.28
C LEU A 41 22.47 -16.36 33.16
N PHE A 42 21.58 -16.67 34.09
CA PHE A 42 20.22 -16.13 34.10
C PHE A 42 20.22 -14.62 34.33
N HIS A 43 20.95 -14.12 35.32
CA HIS A 43 21.03 -12.68 35.58
C HIS A 43 21.72 -11.92 34.45
N LEU A 44 22.75 -12.47 33.82
CA LEU A 44 23.32 -11.91 32.60
C LEU A 44 22.27 -11.83 31.49
N ALA A 45 21.48 -12.88 31.28
CA ALA A 45 20.39 -12.84 30.31
C ALA A 45 19.38 -11.73 30.63
N VAL A 46 19.02 -11.53 31.91
CA VAL A 46 18.15 -10.41 32.34
C VAL A 46 18.76 -9.05 32.02
N LEU A 47 20.04 -8.84 32.37
CA LEU A 47 20.75 -7.58 32.11
C LEU A 47 20.85 -7.25 30.63
N TYR A 48 21.20 -8.25 29.81
CA TYR A 48 21.30 -8.13 28.35
C TYR A 48 19.93 -7.97 27.68
N GLY A 49 18.90 -8.65 28.19
CA GLY A 49 17.59 -8.70 27.56
C GLY A 49 16.63 -7.58 27.95
N THR A 50 16.98 -6.73 28.92
CA THR A 50 16.12 -5.63 29.39
C THR A 50 16.34 -4.36 28.57
N PRO A 51 15.34 -3.91 27.78
CA PRO A 51 15.47 -2.67 27.01
C PRO A 51 15.75 -1.47 27.91
N GLY A 52 16.72 -0.64 27.53
CA GLY A 52 17.16 0.51 28.32
C GLY A 52 18.25 0.21 29.36
N SER A 53 18.63 -1.05 29.52
CA SER A 53 19.88 -1.42 30.23
C SER A 53 21.10 -0.86 29.50
N ALA A 54 22.11 -0.40 30.24
CA ALA A 54 23.36 0.10 29.66
C ALA A 54 24.14 -0.99 28.90
N VAL A 55 23.84 -2.25 29.20
CA VAL A 55 24.43 -3.43 28.56
C VAL A 55 23.42 -4.16 27.69
N PHE A 56 22.34 -3.51 27.23
CA PHE A 56 21.31 -4.18 26.42
C PHE A 56 21.90 -4.80 25.14
N ASP A 57 21.76 -6.11 25.02
CA ASP A 57 22.19 -6.92 23.88
C ASP A 57 21.33 -8.20 23.82
N PRO A 58 20.24 -8.22 23.03
CA PRO A 58 19.31 -9.35 23.01
C PRO A 58 19.96 -10.65 22.49
N GLU A 59 20.98 -10.57 21.64
CA GLU A 59 21.69 -11.76 21.13
C GLU A 59 22.53 -12.40 22.25
N GLN A 60 23.21 -11.58 23.06
CA GLN A 60 23.93 -12.08 24.24
C GLN A 60 22.97 -12.63 25.29
N ALA A 61 21.78 -12.05 25.44
CA ALA A 61 20.76 -12.57 26.34
C ALA A 61 20.35 -14.00 25.94
N GLU A 62 20.03 -14.21 24.65
CA GLU A 62 19.68 -15.53 24.11
C GLU A 62 20.82 -16.53 24.29
N SER A 63 22.05 -16.15 23.96
CA SER A 63 23.25 -16.98 24.15
C SER A 63 23.44 -17.42 25.61
N CYS A 64 23.20 -16.53 26.57
CA CYS A 64 23.26 -16.87 27.99
C CYS A 64 22.19 -17.89 28.39
N LEU A 65 20.95 -17.74 27.89
CA LEU A 65 19.85 -18.67 28.16
C LEU A 65 20.08 -20.04 27.50
N GLU A 66 20.59 -20.08 26.28
CA GLU A 66 20.93 -21.32 25.58
C GLU A 66 22.04 -22.08 26.32
N ARG A 67 23.07 -21.36 26.78
CA ARG A 67 24.13 -21.94 27.63
C ARG A 67 23.59 -22.46 28.95
N LEU A 68 22.66 -21.75 29.58
CA LEU A 68 22.01 -22.18 30.81
C LEU A 68 21.28 -23.51 30.60
N LEU A 69 20.48 -23.63 29.55
CA LEU A 69 19.75 -24.86 29.25
C LEU A 69 20.67 -26.03 28.87
N ALA A 70 21.81 -25.74 28.25
CA ALA A 70 22.79 -26.75 27.85
C ALA A 70 23.64 -27.25 29.02
N GLN A 71 24.06 -26.36 29.91
CA GLN A 71 25.00 -26.67 31.00
C GLN A 71 24.28 -27.02 32.31
N PHE A 72 23.08 -26.49 32.54
CA PHE A 72 22.31 -26.64 33.78
C PHE A 72 20.84 -27.03 33.49
N PRO A 73 20.59 -28.20 32.87
CA PRO A 73 19.24 -28.62 32.49
C PRO A 73 18.31 -28.91 33.67
N GLU A 74 18.84 -29.09 34.88
CA GLU A 74 18.07 -29.33 36.11
C GLU A 74 17.93 -28.08 37.00
N SER A 75 18.40 -26.92 36.52
CA SER A 75 18.32 -25.66 37.27
C SER A 75 16.88 -25.17 37.44
N ASP A 76 16.61 -24.48 38.55
CA ASP A 76 15.36 -23.75 38.77
C ASP A 76 15.10 -22.68 37.69
N TYR A 77 16.14 -22.23 37.00
CA TYR A 77 16.07 -21.25 35.91
C TYR A 77 15.78 -21.88 34.53
N GLU A 78 15.70 -23.21 34.43
CA GLU A 78 15.43 -23.93 33.17
C GLU A 78 14.10 -23.49 32.54
N ARG A 79 13.01 -23.57 33.31
CA ARG A 79 11.67 -23.21 32.80
C ARG A 79 11.56 -21.74 32.42
N PRO A 80 12.00 -20.79 33.27
CA PRO A 80 12.07 -19.38 32.89
C PRO A 80 12.88 -19.13 31.61
N ALA A 81 14.06 -19.74 31.49
CA ALA A 81 14.92 -19.57 30.32
C ALA A 81 14.25 -20.06 29.04
N ARG A 82 13.64 -21.25 29.09
CA ARG A 82 12.89 -21.81 27.96
C ARG A 82 11.69 -20.95 27.57
N ALA A 83 10.93 -20.49 28.56
CA ALA A 83 9.76 -19.63 28.33
C ALA A 83 10.17 -18.30 27.67
N TRP A 84 11.31 -17.74 28.08
CA TRP A 84 11.83 -16.52 27.49
C TRP A 84 12.26 -16.73 26.04
N LEU A 85 13.07 -17.74 25.73
CA LEU A 85 13.46 -18.06 24.35
C LEU A 85 12.25 -18.31 23.44
N ALA A 86 11.22 -18.99 23.94
CA ALA A 86 9.97 -19.20 23.20
C ALA A 86 9.23 -17.88 22.92
N SER A 87 9.13 -17.01 23.93
CA SER A 87 8.50 -15.69 23.78
C SER A 87 9.23 -14.81 22.78
N ARG A 88 10.57 -14.86 22.80
CA ARG A 88 11.43 -14.12 21.89
C ARG A 88 11.23 -14.54 20.43
N ARG A 89 11.22 -15.85 20.16
CA ARG A 89 10.89 -16.40 18.82
C ARG A 89 9.50 -15.95 18.36
N ARG A 90 8.51 -15.92 19.26
CA ARG A 90 7.16 -15.46 18.91
C ARG A 90 7.13 -13.97 18.57
N VAL A 91 7.90 -13.14 19.26
CA VAL A 91 8.04 -11.71 18.93
C VAL A 91 8.65 -11.54 17.54
N GLU A 92 9.72 -12.27 17.22
CA GLU A 92 10.35 -12.19 15.89
C GLU A 92 9.41 -12.63 14.76
N GLU A 93 8.62 -13.68 15.00
CA GLU A 93 7.60 -14.13 14.07
C GLU A 93 6.53 -13.04 13.84
N LEU A 94 6.01 -12.45 14.92
CA LEU A 94 5.05 -11.35 14.85
C LEU A 94 5.61 -10.12 14.14
N GLU A 95 6.89 -9.80 14.34
CA GLU A 95 7.56 -8.69 13.64
C GLU A 95 7.65 -8.95 12.13
N ARG A 96 7.94 -10.20 11.72
CA ARG A 96 7.94 -10.59 10.30
C ARG A 96 6.54 -10.51 9.69
N GLU A 97 5.53 -11.06 10.37
CA GLU A 97 4.13 -10.98 9.95
C GLU A 97 3.67 -9.51 9.79
N LEU A 98 4.03 -8.65 10.75
CA LEU A 98 3.71 -7.22 10.71
C LEU A 98 4.42 -6.51 9.54
N ALA A 99 5.69 -6.83 9.29
CA ALA A 99 6.45 -6.27 8.17
C ALA A 99 5.89 -6.70 6.81
N GLU A 100 5.39 -7.93 6.69
CA GLU A 100 4.70 -8.42 5.49
C GLU A 100 3.36 -7.71 5.29
N SER A 101 2.55 -7.62 6.34
CA SER A 101 1.25 -6.93 6.30
C SER A 101 1.41 -5.46 5.89
N ARG A 102 2.40 -4.74 6.44
CA ARG A 102 2.70 -3.35 6.06
C ARG A 102 3.13 -3.20 4.60
N ARG A 103 3.91 -4.14 4.08
CA ARG A 103 4.29 -4.18 2.66
C ARG A 103 3.08 -4.43 1.76
N GLY A 104 2.17 -5.31 2.18
CA GLY A 104 0.91 -5.55 1.48
C GLY A 104 0.01 -4.31 1.46
N ALA A 105 -0.14 -3.63 2.60
CA ALA A 105 -0.94 -2.41 2.73
C ALA A 105 -0.40 -1.27 1.85
N SER A 106 0.91 -1.02 1.87
CA SER A 106 1.50 0.04 1.05
C SER A 106 1.39 -0.24 -0.46
N ALA A 107 1.52 -1.50 -0.87
CA ALA A 107 1.27 -1.91 -2.25
C ALA A 107 -0.21 -1.72 -2.64
N GLY A 108 -1.13 -2.04 -1.72
CA GLY A 108 -2.57 -1.79 -1.88
C GLY A 108 -2.89 -0.31 -2.07
N GLU A 109 -2.37 0.55 -1.21
CA GLU A 109 -2.55 2.02 -1.29
C GLU A 109 -1.99 2.61 -2.60
N MET A 110 -0.83 2.14 -3.05
CA MET A 110 -0.27 2.57 -4.34
C MET A 110 -1.18 2.16 -5.50
N ARG A 111 -1.72 0.94 -5.48
CA ARG A 111 -2.63 0.44 -6.51
C ARG A 111 -3.98 1.17 -6.49
N GLU A 112 -4.49 1.50 -5.31
CA GLU A 112 -5.70 2.29 -5.16
C GLU A 112 -5.54 3.69 -5.75
N LYS A 113 -4.43 4.38 -5.45
CA LYS A 113 -4.11 5.69 -6.06
C LYS A 113 -4.00 5.60 -7.58
N GLU A 114 -3.33 4.57 -8.10
CA GLU A 114 -3.22 4.35 -9.54
C GLU A 114 -4.60 4.15 -10.20
N LEU A 115 -5.44 3.30 -9.62
CA LEU A 115 -6.79 3.06 -10.13
C LEU A 115 -7.68 4.30 -10.04
N SER A 116 -7.57 5.07 -8.96
CA SER A 116 -8.29 6.34 -8.79
C SER A 116 -7.90 7.36 -9.87
N SER A 117 -6.59 7.49 -10.17
CA SER A 117 -6.13 8.34 -11.27
C SER A 117 -6.69 7.87 -12.63
N LYS A 118 -6.67 6.56 -12.89
CA LYS A 118 -7.22 5.99 -14.13
C LYS A 118 -8.72 6.22 -14.25
N LEU A 119 -9.46 6.12 -13.14
CA LEU A 119 -10.90 6.39 -13.11
C LEU A 119 -11.18 7.86 -13.45
N ALA A 120 -10.45 8.81 -12.85
CA ALA A 120 -10.61 10.23 -13.16
C ALA A 120 -10.33 10.54 -14.65
N ASP A 121 -9.31 9.92 -15.23
CA ASP A 121 -9.00 10.05 -16.66
C ASP A 121 -10.12 9.48 -17.54
N LEU A 122 -10.65 8.30 -17.17
CA LEU A 122 -11.75 7.67 -17.88
C LEU A 122 -13.04 8.49 -17.79
N GLU A 123 -13.38 9.02 -16.61
CA GLU A 123 -14.53 9.92 -16.42
C GLU A 123 -14.41 11.15 -17.32
N THR A 124 -13.22 11.78 -17.34
CA THR A 124 -12.94 12.93 -18.22
C THR A 124 -13.14 12.57 -19.69
N ARG A 125 -12.67 11.40 -20.13
CA ARG A 125 -12.83 10.92 -21.50
C ARG A 125 -14.28 10.62 -21.86
N VAL A 126 -15.04 10.04 -20.93
CA VAL A 126 -16.47 9.77 -21.11
C VAL A 126 -17.23 11.07 -21.27
N VAL A 127 -17.00 12.06 -20.39
CA VAL A 127 -17.63 13.38 -20.49
C VAL A 127 -17.28 14.09 -21.80
N ALA A 128 -16.01 14.05 -22.22
CA ALA A 128 -15.61 14.62 -23.50
C ALA A 128 -16.25 13.87 -24.69
N GLY A 129 -16.40 12.55 -24.58
CA GLY A 129 -17.06 11.72 -25.58
C GLY A 129 -18.54 12.08 -25.74
N THR A 130 -19.27 12.18 -24.63
CA THR A 130 -20.70 12.54 -24.65
C THR A 130 -20.93 13.95 -25.18
N GLN A 131 -20.08 14.92 -24.82
CA GLN A 131 -20.14 16.26 -25.39
C GLN A 131 -19.92 16.29 -26.91
N ARG A 132 -18.95 15.51 -27.41
CA ARG A 132 -18.70 15.39 -28.86
C ARG A 132 -19.89 14.78 -29.58
N GLU A 133 -20.49 13.74 -29.00
CA GLU A 133 -21.68 13.09 -29.57
C GLU A 133 -22.87 14.06 -29.62
N GLN A 134 -23.11 14.81 -28.54
CA GLN A 134 -24.15 15.84 -28.49
C GLN A 134 -23.91 16.94 -29.54
N ALA A 135 -22.68 17.44 -29.67
CA ALA A 135 -22.32 18.44 -30.67
C ALA A 135 -22.51 17.92 -32.11
N ALA A 136 -22.11 16.67 -32.37
CA ALA A 136 -22.31 16.02 -33.66
C ALA A 136 -23.79 15.84 -33.99
N SER A 137 -24.62 15.46 -33.01
CA SER A 137 -26.07 15.34 -33.19
C SER A 137 -26.71 16.69 -33.51
N ALA A 138 -26.34 17.76 -32.80
CA ALA A 138 -26.85 19.11 -33.06
C ALA A 138 -26.47 19.60 -34.47
N LEU A 139 -25.24 19.35 -34.91
CA LEU A 139 -24.80 19.69 -36.26
C LEU A 139 -25.57 18.88 -37.32
N ALA A 140 -25.79 17.59 -37.10
CA ALA A 140 -26.53 16.73 -38.02
C ALA A 140 -28.00 17.19 -38.15
N GLU A 141 -28.62 17.63 -37.06
CA GLU A 141 -29.97 18.22 -37.09
C GLU A 141 -30.01 19.53 -37.89
N ASP A 142 -29.03 20.41 -37.70
CA ASP A 142 -28.93 21.66 -38.46
C ASP A 142 -28.74 21.40 -39.96
N GLN A 143 -27.83 20.49 -40.32
CA GLN A 143 -27.61 20.07 -41.71
C GLN A 143 -28.89 19.49 -42.34
N ARG A 144 -29.64 18.66 -41.60
CA ARG A 144 -30.93 18.13 -42.08
C ARG A 144 -31.94 19.24 -42.36
N ARG A 145 -32.03 20.26 -41.49
CA ARG A 145 -32.90 21.43 -41.73
C ARG A 145 -32.46 22.18 -42.98
N ARG A 146 -31.17 22.42 -43.14
CA ARG A 146 -30.62 23.13 -44.31
C ARG A 146 -30.87 22.39 -45.62
N ILE A 147 -30.71 21.07 -45.62
CA ILE A 147 -31.02 20.22 -46.77
C ILE A 147 -32.50 20.38 -47.13
N ALA A 148 -33.41 20.25 -46.17
CA ALA A 148 -34.85 20.41 -46.42
C ALA A 148 -35.21 21.81 -46.96
N GLU A 149 -34.58 22.88 -46.46
CA GLU A 149 -34.77 24.24 -46.98
C GLU A 149 -34.30 24.38 -48.43
N LEU A 150 -33.13 23.82 -48.76
CA LEU A 150 -32.55 23.84 -50.10
C LEU A 150 -33.39 23.02 -51.08
N GLU A 151 -33.86 21.85 -50.68
CA GLU A 151 -34.79 21.01 -51.45
C GLU A 151 -36.06 21.80 -51.77
N ALA A 152 -36.68 22.43 -50.78
CA ALA A 152 -37.87 23.27 -50.99
C ALA A 152 -37.59 24.51 -51.87
N ALA A 153 -36.40 25.10 -51.81
CA ALA A 153 -36.00 26.20 -52.69
C ALA A 153 -35.79 25.73 -54.13
N LEU A 154 -35.15 24.57 -54.32
CA LEU A 154 -34.93 23.95 -55.62
C LEU A 154 -36.27 23.64 -56.28
N GLU A 155 -37.17 22.97 -55.57
CA GLU A 155 -38.56 22.67 -55.99
C GLU A 155 -39.27 23.93 -56.50
N ARG A 156 -39.24 25.02 -55.72
CA ARG A 156 -39.85 26.30 -56.10
C ARG A 156 -39.22 26.89 -57.36
N SER A 157 -37.90 26.79 -57.52
CA SER A 157 -37.21 27.31 -58.70
C SER A 157 -37.52 26.50 -59.96
N THR A 158 -37.62 25.17 -59.82
CA THR A 158 -37.97 24.24 -60.90
C THR A 158 -39.40 24.50 -61.36
N GLN A 159 -40.36 24.59 -60.44
CA GLN A 159 -41.76 24.93 -60.76
C GLN A 159 -41.88 26.30 -61.46
N ARG A 160 -41.05 27.28 -61.06
CA ARG A 160 -41.01 28.60 -61.69
C ARG A 160 -40.46 28.52 -63.12
N ALA A 161 -39.40 27.73 -63.34
CA ALA A 161 -38.83 27.51 -64.66
C ALA A 161 -39.85 26.84 -65.59
N GLU A 162 -40.50 25.75 -65.15
CA GLU A 162 -41.55 25.06 -65.91
C GLU A 162 -42.75 25.97 -66.24
N ARG A 163 -43.10 26.89 -65.33
CA ARG A 163 -44.14 27.89 -65.59
C ARG A 163 -43.72 28.87 -66.68
N LEU A 164 -42.52 29.44 -66.56
CA LEU A 164 -41.98 30.38 -67.57
C LEU A 164 -41.82 29.72 -68.94
N GLU A 165 -41.41 28.45 -68.99
CA GLU A 165 -41.35 27.69 -70.24
C GLU A 165 -42.73 27.52 -70.88
N ARG A 166 -43.75 27.20 -70.09
CA ARG A 166 -45.14 27.14 -70.58
C ARG A 166 -45.62 28.49 -71.11
N ASP A 167 -45.40 29.57 -70.36
CA ASP A 167 -45.77 30.92 -70.76
C ASP A 167 -45.07 31.32 -72.09
N LEU A 168 -43.78 30.98 -72.26
CA LEU A 168 -43.04 31.21 -73.50
C LEU A 168 -43.57 30.39 -74.68
N GLN A 169 -43.94 29.13 -74.46
CA GLN A 169 -44.55 28.29 -75.51
C GLN A 169 -45.91 28.84 -75.96
N GLU A 170 -46.69 29.39 -75.03
CA GLU A 170 -47.97 30.02 -75.32
C GLU A 170 -47.79 31.30 -76.15
N LEU A 171 -46.85 32.19 -75.77
CA LEU A 171 -46.47 33.36 -76.56
C LEU A 171 -46.01 32.97 -77.97
N LYS A 172 -45.18 31.92 -78.08
CA LYS A 172 -44.69 31.43 -79.38
C LYS A 172 -45.82 30.88 -80.26
N ARG A 173 -46.88 30.30 -79.68
CA ARG A 173 -48.10 29.89 -80.40
C ARG A 173 -48.89 31.08 -80.91
N ILE A 174 -48.96 32.18 -80.15
CA ILE A 174 -49.64 33.41 -80.55
C ILE A 174 -48.91 34.06 -81.74
N ASP A 175 -47.58 34.13 -81.69
CA ASP A 175 -46.77 34.72 -82.78
C ASP A 175 -46.70 33.85 -84.06
N LEU A 176 -46.78 32.51 -83.95
CA LEU A 176 -46.75 31.59 -85.11
C LEU A 176 -48.16 31.26 -85.67
N GLY A 177 -49.23 31.69 -85.01
CA GLY A 177 -50.63 31.49 -85.42
C GLY A 177 -51.16 32.49 -86.44
N SER A 178 -50.31 33.41 -86.93
CA SER A 178 -50.68 34.38 -87.95
C SER A 178 -49.83 34.18 -89.21
N PRO A 179 -50.26 33.35 -90.17
CA PRO A 179 -49.74 33.45 -91.53
C PRO A 179 -50.49 34.57 -92.29
N PRO A 180 -49.84 35.22 -93.26
CA PRO A 180 -50.46 36.23 -94.13
C PRO A 180 -51.58 35.67 -95.01
#